data_AF-A0A244CRQ1-F1
#
_entry.id   AF-A0A244CRQ1-F1
#
_cell.length_a   1.000
_cell.length_b   1.000
_cell.length_c   1.000
_cell.angle_alpha   90.00
_cell.angle_beta   90.00
_cell.angle_gamma   90.00
#
_symmetry.space_group_name_H-M   'P 1'
#
loop_
_entity.id
_entity.type
_entity.pdbx_description
1 polymer ?
#
loop_
_entity_poly.entity_id
_entity_poly.type
_entity_poly.pdbx_seq_one_letter_code
_entity_poly.pdbx_strand_id
1 'polypeptide(L)'
;MTKKIKTLCSAICLASGLNAVAVHALDKVRSPSEIIANAPDSDWQVLDLDNTLLLELATGTVVIELNPLLAPNHVENIKKLAREGFYQGLNMYRFVEGFVAQGGDANETKKVTTAKKSLQAEFYHLSIKPLTMTLVDTQDGYADKTGFLNGFAVAQNQQGTQTWQTHCVGTFAIARSNEADSGGTEFYVALGVLRYLDRNITAFGRVIDGMEHLQRLSRKPSDESKAAARVFNPITNMQVAADVKDLAKKYEIMKTDSTSFKELIKARRNRPGAWFIETPNYTDVCAVSVPSRPLAEK
;
A
#
# COMPACT_ATOMS: atom_id res chain seq x y z
N MET A 1 -8.19 43.39 -92.88
CA MET A 1 -9.18 42.30 -93.06
C MET A 1 -9.05 41.36 -91.88
N THR A 2 -10.11 41.18 -91.06
CA THR A 2 -10.41 40.04 -90.15
C THR A 2 -9.34 39.59 -89.12
N LYS A 3 -9.59 39.36 -87.84
CA LYS A 3 -10.79 39.18 -87.01
C LYS A 3 -10.34 39.29 -85.54
N LYS A 4 -11.18 39.88 -84.68
CA LYS A 4 -11.03 39.87 -83.22
C LYS A 4 -11.13 38.43 -82.69
N ILE A 5 -10.23 38.05 -81.78
CA ILE A 5 -10.45 36.95 -80.83
C ILE A 5 -10.17 37.51 -79.44
N LYS A 6 -11.23 37.64 -78.64
CA LYS A 6 -11.17 37.90 -77.21
C LYS A 6 -10.92 36.56 -76.52
N THR A 7 -9.79 36.42 -75.84
CA THR A 7 -9.56 35.30 -74.92
C THR A 7 -9.59 35.85 -73.51
N LEU A 8 -10.69 35.56 -72.83
CA LEU A 8 -10.86 35.71 -71.39
C LEU A 8 -10.38 34.40 -70.77
N CYS A 9 -9.33 34.42 -69.94
CA CYS A 9 -9.03 33.28 -69.08
C CYS A 9 -8.46 33.76 -67.74
N SER A 10 -9.15 33.30 -66.69
CA SER A 10 -9.07 33.57 -65.26
C SER A 10 -7.70 33.86 -64.66
N ALA A 11 -7.66 34.92 -63.85
CA ALA A 11 -6.69 35.08 -62.78
C ALA A 11 -6.95 33.99 -61.72
N ILE A 12 -6.07 32.98 -61.67
CA ILE A 12 -5.99 32.05 -60.54
C ILE A 12 -5.19 32.77 -59.46
N CYS A 13 -5.89 33.37 -58.49
CA CYS A 13 -5.28 33.70 -57.20
C CYS A 13 -4.88 32.38 -56.53
N LEU A 14 -3.60 32.04 -56.55
CA LEU A 14 -3.04 31.06 -55.62
C LEU A 14 -3.11 31.67 -54.21
N ALA A 15 -4.22 31.46 -53.53
CA ALA A 15 -4.29 31.64 -52.08
C ALA A 15 -3.40 30.55 -51.46
N SER A 16 -2.23 30.97 -50.98
CA SER A 16 -1.32 30.18 -50.15
C SER A 16 -1.99 29.82 -48.83
N GLY A 17 -2.77 28.74 -48.84
CA GLY A 17 -3.24 28.09 -47.62
C GLY A 17 -2.06 27.42 -46.92
N LEU A 18 -1.32 28.17 -46.09
CA LEU A 18 -0.56 27.55 -45.02
C LEU A 18 -1.56 26.86 -44.10
N ASN A 19 -1.75 25.56 -44.29
CA ASN A 19 -2.33 24.71 -43.25
C ASN A 19 -1.39 24.78 -42.06
N ALA A 20 -1.74 25.61 -41.08
CA ALA A 20 -1.16 25.56 -39.75
C ALA A 20 -1.48 24.17 -39.20
N VAL A 21 -0.54 23.24 -39.33
CA VAL A 21 -0.55 22.00 -38.57
C VAL A 21 -0.46 22.43 -37.12
N ALA A 22 -1.58 22.36 -36.40
CA ALA A 22 -1.58 22.52 -34.97
C ALA A 22 -0.69 21.41 -34.41
N VAL A 23 0.56 21.76 -34.08
CA VAL A 23 1.42 20.93 -33.25
C VAL A 23 0.66 20.81 -31.93
N HIS A 24 -0.06 19.71 -31.74
CA HIS A 24 -0.51 19.33 -30.42
C HIS A 24 0.75 19.25 -29.58
N ALA A 25 0.90 20.21 -28.65
CA ALA A 25 1.90 20.09 -27.62
C ALA A 25 1.67 18.72 -27.00
N LEU A 26 2.65 17.81 -27.14
CA LEU A 26 2.60 16.54 -26.44
C LEU A 26 2.35 16.89 -24.97
N ASP A 27 1.20 16.47 -24.43
CA ASP A 27 0.86 16.74 -23.05
C ASP A 27 2.06 16.33 -22.19
N LYS A 28 2.63 17.32 -21.48
CA LYS A 28 3.82 17.11 -20.67
C LYS A 28 3.49 16.03 -19.65
N VAL A 29 4.09 14.85 -19.81
CA VAL A 29 3.91 13.74 -18.87
C VAL A 29 4.35 14.20 -17.48
N ARG A 30 3.40 14.21 -16.53
CA ARG A 30 3.64 14.68 -15.17
C ARG A 30 4.48 13.68 -14.39
N SER A 31 5.44 14.19 -13.61
CA SER A 31 6.20 13.39 -12.67
C SER A 31 5.31 12.86 -11.53
N PRO A 32 5.70 11.76 -10.86
CA PRO A 32 4.98 11.27 -9.67
C PRO A 32 4.69 12.37 -8.64
N SER A 33 5.65 13.25 -8.38
CA SER A 33 5.48 14.34 -7.41
C SER A 33 4.49 15.40 -7.88
N GLU A 34 4.52 15.78 -9.16
CA GLU A 34 3.54 16.71 -9.73
C GLU A 34 2.13 16.13 -9.70
N ILE A 35 1.97 14.83 -9.96
CA ILE A 35 0.66 14.15 -9.90
C ILE A 35 0.10 14.21 -8.47
N ILE A 36 0.91 13.84 -7.47
CA ILE A 36 0.48 13.83 -6.07
C ILE A 36 0.13 15.25 -5.60
N ALA A 37 0.96 16.24 -5.91
CA ALA A 37 0.77 17.62 -5.47
C ALA A 37 -0.47 18.29 -6.10
N ASN A 38 -0.88 17.87 -7.30
CA ASN A 38 -2.01 18.45 -8.03
C ASN A 38 -3.24 17.53 -8.07
N ALA A 39 -3.24 16.41 -7.33
CA ALA A 39 -4.39 15.53 -7.23
C ALA A 39 -5.55 16.27 -6.53
N PRO A 40 -6.76 16.31 -7.13
CA PRO A 40 -7.89 17.02 -6.54
C PRO A 40 -8.33 16.34 -5.24
N ASP A 41 -8.93 17.08 -4.31
CA ASP A 41 -9.39 16.52 -3.02
C ASP A 41 -10.39 15.35 -3.18
N SER A 42 -11.11 15.29 -4.30
CA SER A 42 -11.98 14.13 -4.64
C SER A 42 -11.22 12.81 -4.80
N ASP A 43 -9.92 12.87 -5.11
CA ASP A 43 -9.05 11.70 -5.30
C ASP A 43 -8.42 11.25 -3.98
N TRP A 44 -8.71 11.93 -2.87
CA TRP A 44 -8.29 11.57 -1.53
C TRP A 44 -9.48 11.06 -0.72
N GLN A 45 -9.21 10.19 0.25
CA GLN A 45 -10.18 9.72 1.23
C GLN A 45 -9.56 9.73 2.62
N VAL A 46 -10.37 10.10 3.61
CA VAL A 46 -9.98 10.02 5.01
C VAL A 46 -9.82 8.55 5.40
N LEU A 47 -8.75 8.25 6.12
CA LEU A 47 -8.48 6.92 6.65
C LEU A 47 -9.58 6.52 7.65
N ASP A 48 -10.10 5.29 7.53
CA ASP A 48 -11.07 4.76 8.48
C ASP A 48 -10.41 4.48 9.83
N LEU A 49 -10.79 5.24 10.85
CA LEU A 49 -10.20 5.15 12.18
C LEU A 49 -10.55 3.83 12.90
N ASP A 50 -11.68 3.19 12.57
CA ASP A 50 -12.03 1.89 13.19
C ASP A 50 -11.22 0.73 12.57
N ASN A 51 -10.69 0.94 11.36
CA ASN A 51 -9.76 0.03 10.70
C ASN A 51 -8.32 0.59 10.71
N THR A 52 -7.97 1.38 11.72
CA THR A 52 -6.61 1.88 11.91
C THR A 52 -6.08 1.50 13.28
N LEU A 53 -4.88 0.94 13.34
CA LEU A 53 -4.13 0.72 14.57
C LEU A 53 -3.04 1.78 14.74
N LEU A 54 -2.87 2.23 15.98
CA LEU A 54 -1.71 2.99 16.43
C LEU A 54 -0.83 2.06 17.23
N LEU A 55 0.31 1.66 16.66
CA LEU A 55 1.34 0.90 17.37
C LEU A 55 2.36 1.88 17.95
N GLU A 56 2.36 2.03 19.26
CA GLU A 56 3.28 2.92 19.96
C GLU A 56 4.54 2.16 20.38
N LEU A 57 5.68 2.68 19.94
CA LEU A 57 7.01 2.20 20.27
C LEU A 57 7.79 3.32 20.95
N ALA A 58 8.87 2.98 21.65
CA ALA A 58 9.78 3.99 22.20
C ALA A 58 10.40 4.91 21.13
N THR A 59 10.44 4.46 19.87
CA THR A 59 10.95 5.23 18.73
C THR A 59 9.92 6.18 18.14
N GLY A 60 8.62 6.00 18.42
CA GLY A 60 7.50 6.78 17.89
C GLY A 60 6.28 5.90 17.55
N THR A 61 5.26 6.51 16.95
CA THR A 61 3.98 5.85 16.62
C THR A 61 3.97 5.38 15.17
N VAL A 62 3.65 4.12 14.96
CA VAL A 62 3.40 3.53 13.64
C VAL A 62 1.90 3.49 13.40
N VAL A 63 1.45 4.07 12.29
CA VAL A 63 0.04 4.08 11.89
C VAL A 63 -0.20 2.96 10.89
N ILE A 64 -1.13 2.06 11.19
CA ILE A 64 -1.36 0.85 10.40
C ILE A 64 -2.84 0.81 9.97
N GLU A 65 -3.10 0.80 8.66
CA GLU A 65 -4.44 0.56 8.11
C GLU A 65 -4.69 -0.95 7.99
N LEU A 66 -5.84 -1.40 8.46
CA LEU A 66 -6.29 -2.79 8.42
C LEU A 66 -7.19 -3.06 7.21
N ASN A 67 -7.17 -4.30 6.72
CA ASN A 67 -7.88 -4.73 5.53
C ASN A 67 -9.00 -5.74 5.87
N PRO A 68 -10.19 -5.28 6.32
CA PRO A 68 -11.28 -6.17 6.69
C PRO A 68 -11.88 -6.93 5.51
N LEU A 69 -11.64 -6.49 4.26
CA LEU A 69 -12.13 -7.18 3.07
C LEU A 69 -11.40 -8.53 2.87
N LEU A 70 -10.08 -8.54 3.07
CA LEU A 70 -9.26 -9.72 2.77
C LEU A 70 -9.11 -10.67 3.97
N ALA A 71 -9.13 -10.15 5.19
CA ALA A 71 -8.96 -10.96 6.40
C ALA A 71 -9.82 -10.43 7.57
N PRO A 72 -11.16 -10.48 7.44
CA PRO A 72 -12.08 -9.93 8.44
C PRO A 72 -11.88 -10.52 9.84
N ASN A 73 -11.59 -11.82 9.97
CA ASN A 73 -11.44 -12.44 11.28
C ASN A 73 -10.18 -11.96 11.99
N HIS A 74 -9.06 -11.82 11.28
CA HIS A 74 -7.83 -11.29 11.85
C HIS A 74 -7.93 -9.80 12.20
N VAL A 75 -8.63 -9.00 11.38
CA VAL A 75 -8.93 -7.60 11.70
C VAL A 75 -9.75 -7.49 12.99
N GLU A 76 -10.82 -8.26 13.12
CA GLU A 76 -11.61 -8.24 14.35
C GLU A 76 -10.83 -8.75 15.57
N ASN A 77 -9.97 -9.75 15.38
CA ASN A 77 -9.15 -10.29 16.47
C ASN A 77 -8.08 -9.31 16.95
N ILE A 78 -7.35 -8.67 16.04
CA ILE A 78 -6.31 -7.70 16.41
C ILE A 78 -6.92 -6.49 17.14
N LYS A 79 -8.12 -6.03 16.71
CA LYS A 79 -8.85 -4.94 17.36
C LYS A 79 -9.26 -5.31 18.79
N LYS A 80 -9.72 -6.54 19.01
CA LYS A 80 -10.01 -7.06 20.36
C LYS A 80 -8.75 -7.12 21.23
N LEU A 81 -7.64 -7.65 20.70
CA LEU A 81 -6.36 -7.70 21.41
C LEU A 81 -5.87 -6.28 21.78
N ALA A 82 -5.98 -5.31 20.87
CA ALA A 82 -5.66 -3.91 21.15
C ALA A 82 -6.53 -3.32 22.26
N ARG A 83 -7.86 -3.51 22.19
CA ARG A 83 -8.82 -3.03 23.19
C ARG A 83 -8.65 -3.66 24.57
N GLU A 84 -8.14 -4.90 24.62
CA GLU A 84 -7.78 -5.58 25.88
C GLU A 84 -6.43 -5.11 26.47
N GLY A 85 -5.67 -4.26 25.77
CA GLY A 85 -4.31 -3.91 26.16
C GLY A 85 -3.33 -5.09 26.05
N PHE A 86 -3.63 -6.09 25.20
CA PHE A 86 -2.83 -7.30 25.06
C PHE A 86 -1.38 -6.99 24.65
N TYR A 87 -1.13 -5.96 23.86
CA TYR A 87 0.22 -5.63 23.41
C TYR A 87 1.02 -4.74 24.37
N GLN A 88 0.38 -4.12 25.36
CA GLN A 88 1.06 -3.25 26.32
C GLN A 88 2.10 -4.04 27.13
N GLY A 89 3.34 -3.55 27.11
CA GLY A 89 4.48 -4.16 27.81
C GLY A 89 5.04 -5.41 27.13
N LEU A 90 4.51 -5.81 25.97
CA LEU A 90 5.13 -6.82 25.10
C LEU A 90 6.26 -6.18 24.28
N ASN A 91 6.87 -6.98 23.42
CA ASN A 91 8.09 -6.61 22.71
C ASN A 91 7.93 -6.81 21.20
N MET A 92 8.61 -5.98 20.42
CA MET A 92 9.03 -6.34 19.07
C MET A 92 10.25 -7.26 19.17
N TYR A 93 10.00 -8.50 19.57
CA TYR A 93 11.02 -9.44 20.06
C TYR A 93 11.92 -10.01 18.96
N ARG A 94 11.52 -9.91 17.68
CA ARG A 94 12.30 -10.44 16.55
C ARG A 94 12.42 -9.39 15.45
N PHE A 95 13.63 -8.92 15.23
CA PHE A 95 13.97 -8.01 14.13
C PHE A 95 14.99 -8.68 13.21
N VAL A 96 14.68 -8.75 11.92
CA VAL A 96 15.60 -9.25 10.89
C VAL A 96 15.62 -8.24 9.76
N GLU A 97 16.78 -7.62 9.54
CA GLU A 97 16.98 -6.58 8.53
C GLU A 97 16.62 -7.07 7.12
N GLY A 98 15.87 -6.25 6.38
CA GLY A 98 15.35 -6.61 5.06
C GLY A 98 14.27 -7.70 5.06
N PHE A 99 13.87 -8.20 6.24
CA PHE A 99 12.85 -9.23 6.40
C PHE A 99 11.66 -8.71 7.19
N VAL A 100 11.64 -8.82 8.52
CA VAL A 100 10.47 -8.46 9.33
C VAL A 100 10.86 -7.83 10.67
N ALA A 101 9.99 -6.96 11.17
CA ALA A 101 9.89 -6.60 12.58
C ALA A 101 8.66 -7.30 13.16
N GLN A 102 8.88 -8.29 14.03
CA GLN A 102 7.87 -9.16 14.60
C GLN A 102 7.69 -8.88 16.10
N GLY A 103 6.45 -8.81 16.54
CA GLY A 103 6.06 -8.51 17.91
C GLY A 103 4.83 -9.29 18.38
N GLY A 104 4.57 -9.22 19.68
CA GLY A 104 3.56 -10.02 20.35
C GLY A 104 4.13 -10.73 21.57
N ASP A 105 3.50 -11.84 21.96
CA ASP A 105 3.84 -12.57 23.18
C ASP A 105 4.72 -13.79 22.87
N ALA A 106 6.03 -13.57 22.77
CA ALA A 106 7.00 -14.61 22.44
C ALA A 106 6.98 -15.83 23.38
N ASN A 107 6.46 -15.67 24.61
CA ASN A 107 6.39 -16.74 25.60
C ASN A 107 5.01 -17.42 25.64
N GLU A 108 4.01 -16.92 24.90
CA GLU A 108 2.63 -17.41 24.85
C GLU A 108 1.90 -17.47 26.21
N THR A 109 2.37 -16.69 27.19
CA THR A 109 1.89 -16.71 28.59
C THR A 109 0.78 -15.70 28.88
N LYS A 110 0.68 -14.62 28.10
CA LYS A 110 -0.31 -13.57 28.30
C LYS A 110 -1.71 -14.11 28.02
N LYS A 111 -2.62 -13.78 28.91
CA LYS A 111 -4.02 -14.21 28.81
C LYS A 111 -4.73 -13.39 27.74
N VAL A 112 -5.54 -14.07 26.96
CA VAL A 112 -6.47 -13.49 26.00
C VAL A 112 -7.88 -13.67 26.55
N THR A 113 -8.70 -12.62 26.51
CA THR A 113 -10.02 -12.61 27.15
C THR A 113 -11.16 -12.67 26.14
N THR A 114 -11.19 -11.76 25.17
CA THR A 114 -12.28 -11.65 24.17
C THR A 114 -11.83 -12.02 22.76
N ALA A 115 -10.53 -11.92 22.48
CA ALA A 115 -9.91 -12.39 21.25
C ALA A 115 -9.63 -13.91 21.29
N LYS A 116 -8.98 -14.43 20.25
CA LYS A 116 -8.53 -15.82 20.12
C LYS A 116 -7.02 -15.87 19.93
N LYS A 117 -6.38 -16.87 20.54
CA LYS A 117 -4.94 -17.15 20.36
C LYS A 117 -4.61 -17.73 18.99
N SER A 118 -5.60 -18.35 18.33
CA SER A 118 -5.46 -18.91 16.99
C SER A 118 -6.74 -18.71 16.19
N LEU A 119 -6.59 -18.60 14.87
CA LEU A 119 -7.67 -18.38 13.92
C LEU A 119 -7.47 -19.27 12.70
N GLN A 120 -8.57 -19.57 12.01
CA GLN A 120 -8.50 -20.09 10.66
C GLN A 120 -7.75 -19.11 9.77
N ALA A 121 -6.81 -19.61 8.98
CA ALA A 121 -6.02 -18.80 8.06
C ALA A 121 -6.89 -18.06 7.02
N GLU A 122 -6.54 -16.80 6.74
CA GLU A 122 -7.18 -15.96 5.72
C GLU A 122 -6.14 -15.59 4.64
N PHE A 123 -5.52 -16.62 4.06
CA PHE A 123 -4.42 -16.45 3.09
C PHE A 123 -4.82 -15.75 1.79
N TYR A 124 -6.10 -15.83 1.42
CA TYR A 124 -6.70 -15.15 0.29
C TYR A 124 -8.23 -15.07 0.48
N HIS A 125 -8.84 -14.06 -0.12
CA HIS A 125 -10.28 -13.89 -0.20
C HIS A 125 -10.84 -14.61 -1.44
N LEU A 126 -11.91 -15.39 -1.25
CA LEU A 126 -12.67 -16.03 -2.32
C LEU A 126 -13.87 -15.18 -2.71
N SER A 127 -14.04 -14.91 -4.00
CA SER A 127 -15.19 -14.19 -4.53
C SER A 127 -15.84 -14.93 -5.70
N ILE A 128 -17.18 -14.87 -5.78
CA ILE A 128 -17.94 -15.45 -6.90
C ILE A 128 -17.66 -14.67 -8.19
N LYS A 129 -17.56 -13.34 -8.08
CA LYS A 129 -17.21 -12.44 -9.20
C LYS A 129 -15.83 -11.85 -8.98
N PRO A 130 -15.05 -11.61 -10.05
CA PRO A 130 -13.75 -10.99 -9.93
C PRO A 130 -13.84 -9.64 -9.24
N LEU A 131 -12.98 -9.41 -8.24
CA LEU A 131 -12.88 -8.08 -7.62
C LEU A 131 -12.17 -7.13 -8.57
N THR A 132 -12.76 -5.95 -8.79
CA THR A 132 -12.16 -4.92 -9.66
C THR A 132 -11.05 -4.21 -8.91
N MET A 133 -9.84 -4.23 -9.47
CA MET A 133 -8.68 -3.54 -8.93
C MET A 133 -8.04 -2.63 -9.98
N THR A 134 -7.29 -1.62 -9.53
CA THR A 134 -6.45 -0.82 -10.42
C THR A 134 -5.18 -1.60 -10.73
N LEU A 135 -5.09 -2.09 -11.96
CA LEU A 135 -4.01 -2.97 -12.41
C LEU A 135 -2.66 -2.22 -12.52
N VAL A 136 -1.63 -2.79 -11.90
CA VAL A 136 -0.24 -2.32 -12.03
C VAL A 136 0.48 -3.07 -13.14
N ASP A 137 0.30 -4.38 -13.25
CA ASP A 137 0.80 -5.12 -14.40
C ASP A 137 0.10 -6.49 -14.49
N THR A 138 0.22 -7.12 -15.65
CA THR A 138 -0.10 -8.54 -15.87
C THR A 138 1.15 -9.41 -15.95
N GLN A 139 2.34 -8.80 -15.90
CA GLN A 139 3.62 -9.50 -15.87
C GLN A 139 4.22 -9.36 -14.46
N ASP A 140 4.04 -10.37 -13.62
CA ASP A 140 4.61 -10.40 -12.26
C ASP A 140 5.18 -11.79 -11.98
N GLY A 141 6.34 -11.84 -11.34
CA GLY A 141 7.05 -13.10 -11.08
C GLY A 141 6.35 -14.03 -10.09
N TYR A 142 5.32 -13.55 -9.38
CA TYR A 142 4.64 -14.29 -8.32
C TYR A 142 3.13 -14.45 -8.55
N ALA A 143 2.50 -13.68 -9.46
CA ALA A 143 1.06 -13.70 -9.65
C ALA A 143 0.64 -13.37 -11.09
N ASP A 144 -0.56 -13.81 -11.50
CA ASP A 144 -1.11 -13.54 -12.84
C ASP A 144 -1.48 -12.06 -13.03
N LYS A 145 -1.92 -11.41 -11.95
CA LYS A 145 -2.34 -10.01 -11.96
C LYS A 145 -1.97 -9.36 -10.64
N THR A 146 -1.38 -8.17 -10.70
CA THR A 146 -1.09 -7.36 -9.51
C THR A 146 -1.62 -5.95 -9.66
N GLY A 147 -2.05 -5.36 -8.55
CA GLY A 147 -2.71 -4.07 -8.58
C GLY A 147 -3.02 -3.53 -7.19
N PHE A 148 -3.93 -2.56 -7.17
CA PHE A 148 -4.41 -1.95 -5.94
C PHE A 148 -5.91 -2.07 -5.79
N LEU A 149 -6.35 -2.51 -4.62
CA LEU A 149 -7.74 -2.62 -4.22
C LEU A 149 -7.92 -1.88 -2.89
N ASN A 150 -8.72 -0.81 -2.90
CA ASN A 150 -9.03 0.00 -1.72
C ASN A 150 -7.79 0.45 -0.93
N GLY A 151 -6.73 0.90 -1.60
CA GLY A 151 -5.49 1.32 -0.93
C GLY A 151 -4.47 0.21 -0.70
N PHE A 152 -4.82 -1.05 -0.86
CA PHE A 152 -3.91 -2.18 -0.61
C PHE A 152 -3.30 -2.72 -1.90
N ALA A 153 -2.00 -2.99 -1.86
CA ALA A 153 -1.32 -3.77 -2.89
C ALA A 153 -1.81 -5.23 -2.83
N VAL A 154 -2.41 -5.70 -3.91
CA VAL A 154 -3.04 -7.01 -4.00
C VAL A 154 -2.60 -7.74 -5.26
N ALA A 155 -2.77 -9.05 -5.23
CA ALA A 155 -2.61 -9.93 -6.35
C ALA A 155 -3.84 -10.83 -6.51
N GLN A 156 -4.04 -11.28 -7.74
CA GLN A 156 -5.15 -12.15 -8.10
C GLN A 156 -4.68 -13.33 -8.94
N ASN A 157 -5.41 -14.44 -8.84
CA ASN A 157 -5.32 -15.50 -9.84
C ASN A 157 -5.86 -15.01 -11.19
N GLN A 158 -5.61 -15.78 -12.25
CA GLN A 158 -6.05 -15.45 -13.60
C GLN A 158 -7.55 -15.11 -13.68
N GLN A 159 -8.40 -15.83 -12.95
CA GLN A 159 -9.85 -15.60 -12.95
C GLN A 159 -10.27 -14.38 -12.12
N GLY A 160 -9.43 -13.87 -11.20
CA GLY A 160 -9.78 -12.79 -10.28
C GLY A 160 -10.67 -13.21 -9.10
N THR A 161 -10.92 -14.51 -8.93
CA THR A 161 -11.79 -15.08 -7.89
C THR A 161 -11.04 -15.42 -6.60
N GLN A 162 -9.71 -15.43 -6.63
CA GLN A 162 -8.85 -15.44 -5.45
C GLN A 162 -8.06 -14.14 -5.41
N THR A 163 -8.24 -13.35 -4.35
CA THR A 163 -7.50 -12.09 -4.14
C THR A 163 -6.73 -12.17 -2.84
N TRP A 164 -5.44 -11.85 -2.84
CA TRP A 164 -4.62 -11.79 -1.62
C TRP A 164 -3.85 -10.49 -1.55
N GLN A 165 -3.52 -10.06 -0.33
CA GLN A 165 -2.63 -8.93 -0.14
C GLN A 165 -1.19 -9.38 -0.39
N THR A 166 -0.43 -8.58 -1.14
CA THR A 166 0.99 -8.86 -1.41
C THR A 166 1.86 -8.47 -0.23
N HIS A 167 2.91 -9.23 0.06
CA HIS A 167 3.91 -8.90 1.07
C HIS A 167 4.93 -7.87 0.55
N CYS A 168 4.44 -6.67 0.25
CA CYS A 168 5.29 -5.50 0.01
C CYS A 168 5.88 -4.96 1.31
N VAL A 169 6.84 -4.05 1.20
CA VAL A 169 7.37 -3.31 2.37
C VAL A 169 6.22 -2.60 3.08
N GLY A 170 6.19 -2.71 4.41
CA GLY A 170 5.15 -2.12 5.25
C GLY A 170 3.88 -2.98 5.38
N THR A 171 3.77 -4.13 4.72
CA THR A 171 2.65 -5.05 4.94
C THR A 171 2.63 -5.54 6.39
N PHE A 172 1.46 -5.45 7.02
CA PHE A 172 1.16 -5.96 8.36
C PHE A 172 0.47 -7.33 8.24
N ALA A 173 0.99 -8.32 8.96
CA ALA A 173 0.58 -9.71 8.81
C ALA A 173 0.71 -10.49 10.13
N ILE A 174 0.03 -11.63 10.22
CA ILE A 174 0.06 -12.48 11.41
C ILE A 174 1.21 -13.48 11.30
N ALA A 175 2.00 -13.65 12.36
CA ALA A 175 2.91 -14.77 12.46
C ALA A 175 2.12 -16.05 12.79
N ARG A 176 2.67 -17.19 12.39
CA ARG A 176 2.11 -18.52 12.71
C ARG A 176 3.22 -19.55 12.87
N SER A 177 2.89 -20.66 13.50
CA SER A 177 3.70 -21.88 13.47
C SER A 177 3.52 -22.62 12.12
N ASN A 178 4.00 -23.86 12.03
CA ASN A 178 3.82 -24.68 10.84
C ASN A 178 2.34 -24.92 10.51
N GLU A 179 1.49 -25.06 11.52
CA GLU A 179 0.05 -25.24 11.32
C GLU A 179 -0.58 -23.98 10.74
N ALA A 180 -1.39 -24.13 9.68
CA ALA A 180 -1.99 -23.00 8.98
C ALA A 180 -2.83 -22.12 9.91
N ASP A 181 -3.63 -22.74 10.76
CA ASP A 181 -4.62 -22.10 11.64
C ASP A 181 -4.06 -21.76 13.03
N SER A 182 -2.74 -21.51 13.13
CA SER A 182 -2.07 -21.22 14.41
C SER A 182 -1.77 -19.74 14.67
N GLY A 183 -1.96 -18.88 13.66
CA GLY A 183 -1.73 -17.44 13.82
C GLY A 183 -2.91 -16.75 14.48
N GLY A 184 -2.68 -15.94 15.51
CA GLY A 184 -3.75 -15.18 16.16
C GLY A 184 -3.29 -13.97 16.96
N THR A 185 -2.14 -14.05 17.64
CA THR A 185 -1.68 -12.99 18.55
C THR A 185 -0.37 -12.32 18.12
N GLU A 186 0.54 -13.05 17.50
CA GLU A 186 1.86 -12.55 17.09
C GLU A 186 1.75 -11.92 15.71
N PHE A 187 2.26 -10.71 15.53
CA PHE A 187 2.20 -9.98 14.27
C PHE A 187 3.60 -9.64 13.78
N TYR A 188 3.71 -9.26 12.51
CA TYR A 188 4.91 -8.63 12.00
C TYR A 188 4.59 -7.57 10.94
N VAL A 189 5.54 -6.66 10.76
CA VAL A 189 5.61 -5.75 9.63
C VAL A 189 6.76 -6.15 8.72
N ALA A 190 6.49 -6.27 7.42
CA ALA A 190 7.49 -6.54 6.40
C ALA A 190 8.44 -5.33 6.24
N LEU A 191 9.74 -5.56 6.41
CA LEU A 191 10.81 -4.57 6.22
C LEU A 191 11.41 -4.62 4.81
N GLY A 192 11.07 -5.66 4.04
CA GLY A 192 11.47 -5.89 2.66
C GLY A 192 10.30 -6.42 1.83
N VAL A 193 10.56 -6.70 0.54
CA VAL A 193 9.60 -7.35 -0.35
C VAL A 193 9.68 -8.86 -0.16
N LEU A 194 8.63 -9.48 0.36
CA LEU A 194 8.60 -10.88 0.81
C LEU A 194 7.53 -11.69 0.07
N ARG A 195 7.40 -11.51 -1.25
CA ARG A 195 6.32 -12.09 -2.07
C ARG A 195 6.22 -13.62 -2.02
N TYR A 196 7.26 -14.33 -1.58
CA TYR A 196 7.18 -15.78 -1.33
C TYR A 196 6.27 -16.16 -0.14
N LEU A 197 5.92 -15.21 0.73
CA LEU A 197 4.96 -15.39 1.82
C LEU A 197 3.51 -15.19 1.37
N ASP A 198 3.29 -14.66 0.16
CA ASP A 198 1.95 -14.53 -0.42
C ASP A 198 1.24 -15.88 -0.39
N ARG A 199 -0.05 -15.87 -0.01
CA ARG A 199 -0.91 -17.05 0.15
C ARG A 199 -0.43 -18.10 1.16
N ASN A 200 0.62 -17.81 1.93
CA ASN A 200 1.13 -18.69 2.98
C ASN A 200 0.99 -18.07 4.38
N ILE A 201 0.74 -16.77 4.44
CA ILE A 201 0.54 -15.99 5.65
C ILE A 201 -0.66 -15.05 5.46
N THR A 202 -1.46 -14.88 6.51
CA THR A 202 -2.53 -13.87 6.51
C THR A 202 -1.91 -12.48 6.60
N ALA A 203 -1.86 -11.78 5.47
CA ALA A 203 -1.55 -10.35 5.39
C ALA A 203 -2.85 -9.54 5.39
N PHE A 204 -2.96 -8.57 6.29
CA PHE A 204 -4.24 -7.93 6.60
C PHE A 204 -4.14 -6.48 7.01
N GLY A 205 -3.02 -5.82 6.71
CA GLY A 205 -2.88 -4.39 6.90
C GLY A 205 -1.62 -3.84 6.26
N ARG A 206 -1.41 -2.54 6.37
CA ARG A 206 -0.21 -1.86 5.87
C ARG A 206 0.13 -0.65 6.73
N VAL A 207 1.42 -0.34 6.83
CA VAL A 207 1.89 0.89 7.44
C VAL A 207 1.55 2.08 6.53
N ILE A 208 0.90 3.09 7.12
CA ILE A 208 0.56 4.38 6.49
C ILE A 208 1.58 5.46 6.84
N ASP A 209 2.10 5.42 8.07
CA ASP A 209 3.09 6.36 8.58
C ASP A 209 3.94 5.71 9.69
N GLY A 210 5.14 6.23 9.92
CA GLY A 210 6.03 5.78 10.99
C GLY A 210 6.87 4.54 10.68
N MET A 211 7.09 4.20 9.40
CA MET A 211 7.93 3.06 9.00
C MET A 211 9.38 3.19 9.54
N GLU A 212 9.89 4.42 9.67
CA GLU A 212 11.19 4.73 10.24
C GLU A 212 11.31 4.31 11.71
N HIS A 213 10.20 4.31 12.47
CA HIS A 213 10.20 3.87 13.86
C HIS A 213 10.46 2.38 13.99
N LEU A 214 9.97 1.58 13.03
CA LEU A 214 10.28 0.15 12.91
C LEU A 214 11.73 -0.07 12.46
N GLN A 215 12.21 0.70 11.49
CA GLN A 215 13.58 0.57 10.99
C GLN A 215 14.66 0.99 12.01
N ARG A 216 14.28 1.75 13.05
CA ARG A 216 15.14 2.16 14.17
C ARG A 216 15.17 1.17 15.33
N LEU A 217 14.39 0.09 15.28
CA LEU A 217 14.40 -0.93 16.32
C LEU A 217 15.79 -1.56 16.45
N SER A 218 16.16 -1.94 17.68
CA SER A 218 17.44 -2.63 17.89
C SER A 218 17.41 -4.00 17.21
N ARG A 219 18.54 -4.39 16.59
CA ARG A 219 18.71 -5.67 15.87
C ARG A 219 18.98 -6.84 16.82
N LYS A 220 19.70 -6.57 17.91
CA LYS A 220 20.08 -7.55 18.93
C LYS A 220 19.75 -7.01 20.31
N PRO A 221 19.37 -7.87 21.27
CA PRO A 221 19.36 -7.49 22.67
C PRO A 221 20.75 -6.98 23.08
N SER A 222 20.82 -5.97 23.96
CA SER A 222 22.09 -5.38 24.40
C SER A 222 22.94 -6.31 25.30
N ASP A 223 22.38 -7.43 25.77
CA ASP A 223 23.05 -8.46 26.57
C ASP A 223 22.63 -9.85 26.06
N GLU A 224 23.60 -10.69 25.70
CA GLU A 224 23.38 -11.97 25.01
C GLU A 224 22.77 -13.08 25.90
N SER A 225 22.64 -12.86 27.21
CA SER A 225 22.10 -13.86 28.13
C SER A 225 20.58 -13.70 28.32
N LYS A 226 19.80 -14.60 27.69
CA LYS A 226 18.33 -14.83 27.84
C LYS A 226 17.42 -13.82 27.10
N ALA A 227 17.27 -14.03 25.79
CA ALA A 227 16.42 -13.23 24.89
C ALA A 227 14.92 -13.17 25.24
N ALA A 228 14.38 -14.10 26.05
CA ALA A 228 12.95 -14.18 26.34
C ALA A 228 12.49 -13.37 27.57
N ALA A 229 13.41 -12.78 28.34
CA ALA A 229 13.11 -12.23 29.67
C ALA A 229 13.43 -10.74 29.86
N ARG A 230 13.89 -10.01 28.82
CA ARG A 230 14.19 -8.57 28.93
C ARG A 230 13.37 -7.75 27.95
N VAL A 231 12.99 -6.55 28.40
CA VAL A 231 12.35 -5.51 27.60
C VAL A 231 13.26 -5.19 26.41
N PHE A 232 12.82 -5.52 25.20
CA PHE A 232 13.58 -5.38 23.97
C PHE A 232 12.65 -4.84 22.90
N ASN A 233 12.88 -3.62 22.43
CA ASN A 233 11.97 -2.90 21.54
C ASN A 233 10.51 -2.91 22.09
N PRO A 234 10.25 -2.31 23.26
CA PRO A 234 8.95 -2.39 23.92
C PRO A 234 7.84 -1.83 23.05
N ILE A 235 6.71 -2.53 23.06
CA ILE A 235 5.42 -2.03 22.60
C ILE A 235 4.80 -1.31 23.81
N THR A 236 4.81 0.02 23.77
CA THR A 236 4.24 0.83 24.86
C THR A 236 2.72 0.74 24.84
N ASN A 237 2.13 0.74 23.64
CA ASN A 237 0.71 0.58 23.47
C ASN A 237 0.35 0.08 22.05
N MET A 238 -0.85 -0.47 21.92
CA MET A 238 -1.50 -0.63 20.62
C MET A 238 -2.98 -0.30 20.78
N GLN A 239 -3.49 0.63 20.00
CA GLN A 239 -4.87 1.10 20.10
C GLN A 239 -5.56 1.12 18.74
N VAL A 240 -6.87 0.90 18.72
CA VAL A 240 -7.70 1.23 17.56
C VAL A 240 -7.89 2.75 17.54
N ALA A 241 -7.59 3.41 16.42
CA ALA A 241 -7.56 4.87 16.34
C ALA A 241 -8.92 5.50 16.64
N ALA A 242 -10.03 4.83 16.31
CA ALA A 242 -11.38 5.28 16.66
C ALA A 242 -11.65 5.35 18.17
N ASP A 243 -10.91 4.60 18.98
CA ASP A 243 -11.09 4.55 20.44
C ASP A 243 -10.18 5.57 21.17
N VAL A 244 -9.31 6.28 20.45
CA VAL A 244 -8.39 7.28 21.01
C VAL A 244 -9.07 8.64 21.09
N LYS A 245 -9.24 9.15 22.31
CA LYS A 245 -9.69 10.53 22.53
C LYS A 245 -8.64 11.50 22.03
N ASP A 246 -9.08 12.55 21.35
CA ASP A 246 -8.23 13.65 20.87
C ASP A 246 -7.06 13.17 20.00
N LEU A 247 -7.35 12.28 19.04
CA LEU A 247 -6.38 11.74 18.11
C LEU A 247 -5.59 12.87 17.40
N ALA A 248 -4.30 12.98 17.76
CA ALA A 248 -3.45 14.10 17.38
C ALA A 248 -3.21 14.25 15.87
N LYS A 249 -3.23 13.13 15.12
CA LYS A 249 -3.01 13.13 13.67
C LYS A 249 -4.02 12.22 12.99
N LYS A 250 -4.66 12.74 11.97
CA LYS A 250 -5.52 11.99 11.04
C LYS A 250 -4.86 12.01 9.67
N TYR A 251 -5.18 11.02 8.85
CA TYR A 251 -4.55 10.86 7.54
C TYR A 251 -5.61 10.77 6.45
N GLU A 252 -5.26 11.26 5.28
CA GLU A 252 -5.91 10.94 4.02
C GLU A 252 -4.99 10.06 3.19
N ILE A 253 -5.58 9.15 2.43
CA ILE A 253 -4.89 8.33 1.44
C ILE A 253 -5.48 8.60 0.06
N MET A 254 -4.64 8.54 -0.97
CA MET A 254 -5.11 8.65 -2.34
C MET A 254 -5.95 7.42 -2.70
N LYS A 255 -7.14 7.63 -3.23
CA LYS A 255 -8.02 6.58 -3.73
C LYS A 255 -7.35 5.87 -4.90
N THR A 256 -7.19 4.56 -4.78
CA THR A 256 -6.43 3.78 -5.77
C THR A 256 -7.19 3.52 -7.07
N ASP A 257 -8.48 3.81 -7.14
CA ASP A 257 -9.29 3.78 -8.36
C ASP A 257 -9.38 5.14 -9.08
N SER A 258 -8.84 6.20 -8.48
CA SER A 258 -8.84 7.56 -9.02
C SER A 258 -8.01 7.70 -10.30
N THR A 259 -8.30 8.76 -11.05
CA THR A 259 -7.51 9.14 -12.23
C THR A 259 -6.09 9.48 -11.84
N SER A 260 -5.88 10.24 -10.74
CA SER A 260 -4.54 10.61 -10.28
C SER A 260 -3.68 9.39 -9.93
N PHE A 261 -4.25 8.37 -9.26
CA PHE A 261 -3.48 7.17 -8.93
C PHE A 261 -3.14 6.32 -10.15
N LYS A 262 -4.06 6.20 -11.12
CA LYS A 262 -3.78 5.53 -12.40
C LYS A 262 -2.67 6.23 -13.19
N GLU A 263 -2.63 7.56 -13.16
CA GLU A 263 -1.54 8.33 -13.75
C GLU A 263 -0.22 8.15 -12.98
N LEU A 264 -0.27 8.10 -11.65
CA LEU A 264 0.89 7.83 -10.81
C LEU A 264 1.54 6.49 -11.18
N ILE A 265 0.76 5.42 -11.40
CA ILE A 265 1.28 4.13 -11.86
C ILE A 265 1.99 4.29 -13.21
N LYS A 266 1.38 4.99 -14.18
CA LYS A 266 2.00 5.24 -15.49
C LYS A 266 3.33 5.98 -15.37
N ALA A 267 3.38 7.03 -14.54
CA ALA A 267 4.57 7.82 -14.28
C ALA A 267 5.65 7.03 -13.49
N ARG A 268 5.28 5.99 -12.74
CA ARG A 268 6.23 5.09 -12.08
C ARG A 268 6.83 4.06 -13.05
N ARG A 269 6.02 3.51 -13.96
CA ARG A 269 6.51 2.63 -15.05
C ARG A 269 7.48 3.37 -15.97
N ASN A 270 7.12 4.59 -16.34
CA ASN A 270 7.88 5.42 -17.28
C ASN A 270 8.08 6.80 -16.67
N ARG A 271 9.18 6.96 -15.93
CA ARG A 271 9.49 8.22 -15.26
C ARG A 271 9.78 9.30 -16.30
N PRO A 272 9.06 10.44 -16.28
CA PRO A 272 9.27 11.49 -17.25
C PRO A 272 10.52 12.30 -16.94
N GLY A 273 11.07 12.94 -17.98
CA GLY A 273 12.18 13.89 -17.87
C GLY A 273 13.43 13.41 -18.60
N ALA A 274 14.19 14.35 -19.15
CA ALA A 274 15.36 14.10 -19.98
C ALA A 274 16.53 13.39 -19.26
N TRP A 275 16.48 13.27 -17.93
CA TRP A 275 17.45 12.51 -17.15
C TRP A 275 17.33 10.99 -17.37
N PHE A 276 16.11 10.49 -17.60
CA PHE A 276 15.86 9.07 -17.88
C PHE A 276 16.12 8.82 -19.37
N ILE A 277 17.27 8.20 -19.67
CA ILE A 277 17.64 7.85 -21.05
C ILE A 277 16.83 6.66 -21.57
N GLU A 278 16.58 5.67 -20.71
CA GLU A 278 15.87 4.43 -21.03
C GLU A 278 14.65 4.27 -20.11
N THR A 279 13.57 3.68 -20.63
CA THR A 279 12.36 3.40 -19.86
C THR A 279 12.03 1.91 -19.89
N PRO A 280 11.93 1.23 -18.73
CA PRO A 280 11.70 -0.21 -18.68
C PRO A 280 10.27 -0.62 -19.06
N ASN A 281 9.35 0.35 -19.18
CA ASN A 281 7.91 0.12 -19.39
C ASN A 281 7.29 -0.87 -18.40
N TYR A 282 7.81 -0.88 -17.17
CA TYR A 282 7.45 -1.84 -16.14
C TYR A 282 7.59 -1.22 -14.74
N THR A 283 6.71 -1.62 -13.82
CA THR A 283 6.88 -1.39 -12.38
C THR A 283 6.30 -2.56 -11.60
N ASP A 284 7.03 -3.02 -10.59
CA ASP A 284 6.50 -3.99 -9.63
C ASP A 284 5.41 -3.33 -8.77
N VAL A 285 4.39 -4.09 -8.36
CA VAL A 285 3.32 -3.61 -7.46
C VAL A 285 3.88 -3.06 -6.14
N CYS A 286 4.92 -3.68 -5.60
CA CYS A 286 5.60 -3.26 -4.39
C CYS A 286 6.53 -2.06 -4.58
N ALA A 287 6.80 -1.65 -5.83
CA ALA A 287 7.52 -0.42 -6.15
C ALA A 287 6.60 0.81 -6.25
N VAL A 288 5.28 0.62 -6.17
CA VAL A 288 4.28 1.69 -6.15
C VAL A 288 3.78 1.87 -4.72
N SER A 289 3.99 3.04 -4.14
CA SER A 289 3.42 3.41 -2.84
C SER A 289 2.14 4.20 -3.04
N VAL A 290 1.09 3.86 -2.29
CA VAL A 290 -0.12 4.69 -2.23
C VAL A 290 0.18 5.94 -1.42
N PRO A 291 0.05 7.15 -1.99
CA PRO A 291 0.30 8.39 -1.28
C PRO A 291 -0.63 8.53 -0.05
N SER A 292 -0.04 8.96 1.06
CA SER A 292 -0.75 9.41 2.26
C SER A 292 -0.34 10.85 2.59
N ARG A 293 -1.22 11.59 3.26
CA ARG A 293 -0.94 12.93 3.79
C ARG A 293 -1.67 13.15 5.12
N PRO A 294 -1.17 14.01 6.02
CA PRO A 294 -1.96 14.47 7.15
C PRO A 294 -3.25 15.14 6.66
N LEU A 295 -4.37 14.84 7.32
CA LEU A 295 -5.63 15.54 7.10
C LEU A 295 -5.44 16.99 7.55
N ALA A 296 -5.66 17.95 6.66
CA ALA A 296 -5.56 19.37 6.99
C ALA A 296 -6.54 19.73 8.11
N GLU A 297 -6.07 20.45 9.12
CA GLU A 297 -6.94 21.10 10.09
C GLU A 297 -7.73 22.19 9.34
N LYS A 298 -9.07 22.10 9.37
CA LYS A 298 -9.96 23.11 8.80
C LYS A 298 -10.20 24.23 9.80
#